data_AF-A0A6B8KHY0-F1
#
_entry.id   AF-A0A6B8KHY0-F1
#
_cell.length_a   1.000
_cell.length_b   1.000
_cell.length_c   1.000
_cell.angle_alpha   90.00
_cell.angle_beta   90.00
_cell.angle_gamma   90.00
#
_symmetry.space_group_name_H-M   'P 1'
#
loop_
_entity.id
_entity.type
_entity.pdbx_description
1 polymer ?
#
loop_
_entity_poly.entity_id
_entity_poly.type
_entity_poly.pdbx_seq_one_letter_code
_entity_poly.pdbx_strand_id
1 'polypeptide(L)'
;MTALAKELSTGVGEISDVLKSLEISDEEYVLITKHRRFATLMAQFKTEWESVDNTPKRIRMKAALALETCIAEMVTQVHNRETPLAARAALVTAMGKIAGLEKQPEQQNTGGGFKVTINLGDTTKPPVTIEAPTIEGEAL
;
A
#
# COMPACT_ATOMS: atom_id res chain seq x y z
N MET A 1 13.83 2.40 19.79
CA MET A 1 12.90 3.39 20.40
C MET A 1 11.99 4.09 19.39
N THR A 2 12.51 4.83 18.40
CA THR A 2 11.67 5.58 17.43
C THR A 2 10.79 4.67 16.56
N ALA A 3 11.35 3.58 16.03
CA ALA A 3 10.60 2.59 15.24
C ALA A 3 9.45 1.98 16.05
N LEU A 4 9.71 1.56 17.30
CA LEU A 4 8.69 1.05 18.22
C LEU A 4 7.57 2.06 18.47
N ALA A 5 7.90 3.33 18.76
CA ALA A 5 6.89 4.37 18.99
C ALA A 5 6.03 4.61 17.73
N LYS A 6 6.65 4.57 16.55
CA LYS A 6 5.95 4.73 15.27
C LYS A 6 5.01 3.56 15.01
N GLU A 7 5.48 2.32 15.10
CA GLU A 7 4.65 1.13 14.85
C GLU A 7 3.45 1.06 15.81
N LEU A 8 3.70 1.23 17.11
CA LEU A 8 2.64 1.22 18.12
C LEU A 8 1.63 2.37 17.93
N SER A 9 2.07 3.53 17.43
CA SER A 9 1.16 4.66 17.18
C SER A 9 0.13 4.39 16.08
N THR A 10 0.43 3.46 15.15
CA THR A 10 -0.51 3.11 14.08
C THR A 10 -1.64 2.21 14.56
N GLY A 11 -1.40 1.44 15.63
CA GLY A 11 -2.35 0.49 16.21
C GLY A 11 -2.66 -0.71 15.31
N VAL A 12 -1.82 -0.99 14.30
CA VAL A 12 -1.97 -2.11 13.39
C VAL A 12 -0.95 -3.19 13.74
N GLY A 13 -1.42 -4.26 14.40
CA GLY A 13 -0.60 -5.38 14.84
C GLY A 13 -0.64 -5.59 16.35
N GLU A 14 -0.47 -6.84 16.78
CA GLU A 14 -0.33 -7.16 18.20
C GLU A 14 1.03 -6.69 18.72
N ILE A 15 1.08 -6.27 19.99
CA ILE A 15 2.31 -5.77 20.61
C ILE A 15 3.41 -6.84 20.54
N SER A 16 3.06 -8.10 20.78
CA SER A 16 3.95 -9.27 20.67
C SER A 16 4.63 -9.37 19.30
N ASP A 17 3.90 -9.15 18.21
CA ASP A 17 4.44 -9.25 16.85
C ASP A 17 5.30 -8.03 16.49
N VAL A 18 4.92 -6.85 16.97
CA VAL A 18 5.74 -5.63 16.83
C VAL A 18 7.06 -5.79 17.58
N LEU A 19 7.04 -6.34 18.80
CA LEU A 19 8.26 -6.57 19.58
C LEU A 19 9.17 -7.60 18.91
N LYS A 20 8.61 -8.72 18.42
CA LYS A 20 9.36 -9.74 17.66
C LYS A 20 10.00 -9.16 16.39
N SER A 21 9.24 -8.39 15.60
CA SER A 21 9.75 -7.81 14.35
C SER A 21 10.85 -6.78 14.56
N LEU A 22 10.88 -6.14 15.72
CA LEU A 22 11.91 -5.17 16.12
C LEU A 22 13.02 -5.78 16.97
N GLU A 23 12.98 -7.09 17.23
CA GLU A 23 13.93 -7.83 18.06
C GLU A 23 14.07 -7.25 19.49
N ILE A 24 12.97 -6.75 20.06
CA ILE A 24 12.93 -6.11 21.39
C ILE A 24 12.43 -7.15 22.41
N SER A 25 13.18 -7.34 23.51
CA SER A 25 12.73 -8.19 24.63
C SER A 25 11.64 -7.51 25.46
N ASP A 26 10.87 -8.29 26.21
CA ASP A 26 9.86 -7.76 27.12
C ASP A 26 10.49 -6.85 28.20
N GLU A 27 11.69 -7.17 28.68
CA GLU A 27 12.39 -6.31 29.66
C GLU A 27 12.82 -4.98 29.03
N GLU A 28 13.34 -5.03 27.81
CA GLU A 28 13.74 -3.83 27.07
C GLU A 28 12.53 -2.94 26.77
N TYR A 29 11.39 -3.54 26.40
CA TYR A 29 10.12 -2.83 26.21
C TYR A 29 9.68 -2.08 27.48
N VAL A 30 9.75 -2.73 28.65
CA VAL A 30 9.40 -2.11 29.93
C VAL A 30 10.35 -0.94 30.27
N LEU A 31 11.63 -1.04 29.90
CA LEU A 31 12.59 0.06 30.09
C LEU A 31 12.31 1.22 29.13
N ILE A 32 12.02 0.93 27.86
CA ILE A 32 11.74 1.95 26.84
C ILE A 32 10.46 2.72 27.17
N THR A 33 9.39 2.03 27.60
CA THR A 33 8.09 2.65 27.90
C THR A 33 8.14 3.61 29.09
N LYS A 34 9.05 3.40 30.04
CA LYS A 34 9.29 4.31 31.18
C LYS A 34 10.05 5.57 30.80
N HIS A 35 10.69 5.61 29.63
CA HIS A 35 11.52 6.73 29.22
C HIS A 35 10.67 7.90 28.72
N ARG A 36 10.84 9.11 29.29
CA ARG A 36 10.06 10.32 28.91
C ARG A 36 10.10 10.61 27.40
N ARG A 37 11.26 10.42 26.77
CA ARG A 37 11.43 10.58 25.31
C ARG A 37 10.51 9.66 24.50
N PHE A 38 10.27 8.44 24.97
CA PHE A 38 9.37 7.51 24.28
C PHE A 38 7.92 8.01 24.33
N ALA A 39 7.46 8.50 25.49
CA ALA A 39 6.13 9.09 25.61
C ALA A 39 5.94 10.31 24.67
N THR A 40 6.96 11.17 24.55
CA THR A 40 6.93 12.31 23.62
C THR A 40 6.87 11.85 22.16
N LEU A 41 7.71 10.88 21.76
CA LEU A 41 7.71 10.33 20.40
C LEU A 41 6.37 9.66 20.07
N MET A 42 5.81 8.89 21.01
CA MET A 42 4.52 8.23 20.86
C MET A 42 3.39 9.23 20.64
N ALA A 43 3.36 10.31 21.44
CA ALA A 43 2.38 11.37 21.27
C ALA A 43 2.50 12.06 19.90
N GLN A 44 3.73 12.38 19.48
CA GLN A 44 4.00 13.00 18.18
C GLN A 44 3.52 12.13 17.02
N PHE A 45 3.93 10.85 16.99
CA PHE A 45 3.53 9.94 15.92
C PHE A 45 2.04 9.65 15.93
N LYS A 46 1.40 9.61 17.10
CA LYS A 46 -0.06 9.48 17.18
C LYS A 46 -0.77 10.68 16.59
N THR A 47 -0.34 11.90 16.92
CA THR A 47 -0.90 13.13 16.33
C THR A 47 -0.71 13.19 14.81
N GLU A 48 0.48 12.82 14.33
CA GLU A 48 0.76 12.72 12.89
C GLU A 48 -0.13 11.65 12.25
N TRP A 49 -0.29 10.50 12.89
CA TRP A 49 -1.11 9.41 12.41
C TRP A 49 -2.58 9.81 12.30
N GLU A 50 -3.11 10.54 13.28
CA GLU A 50 -4.49 11.01 13.36
C GLU A 50 -4.78 12.26 12.52
N SER A 51 -3.74 12.90 11.95
CA SER A 51 -3.87 14.10 11.11
C SER A 51 -4.77 13.88 9.88
N VAL A 52 -5.37 14.96 9.38
CA VAL A 52 -6.25 14.90 8.20
C VAL A 52 -5.48 14.45 6.95
N ASP A 53 -4.24 14.92 6.77
CA ASP A 53 -3.40 14.56 5.61
C ASP A 53 -3.08 13.07 5.55
N ASN A 54 -3.05 12.40 6.72
CA ASN A 54 -2.79 10.97 6.79
C ASN A 54 -4.06 10.10 6.64
N THR A 55 -5.24 10.71 6.50
CA THR A 55 -6.52 10.00 6.32
C THR A 55 -6.50 9.00 5.16
N PRO A 56 -5.99 9.32 3.96
CA PRO A 56 -5.93 8.36 2.86
C PRO A 56 -5.11 7.13 3.19
N LYS A 57 -4.00 7.28 3.93
CA LYS A 57 -3.17 6.16 4.36
C LYS A 57 -3.90 5.29 5.38
N ARG A 58 -4.58 5.91 6.37
CA ARG A 58 -5.42 5.17 7.34
C ARG A 58 -6.53 4.39 6.66
N ILE A 59 -7.21 5.00 5.69
CA ILE A 59 -8.29 4.33 4.94
C ILE A 59 -7.75 3.13 4.17
N ARG A 60 -6.65 3.28 3.42
CA ARG A 60 -6.06 2.17 2.67
C ARG A 60 -5.68 1.00 3.58
N MET A 61 -5.05 1.30 4.72
CA MET A 61 -4.64 0.25 5.67
C MET A 61 -5.84 -0.45 6.31
N LYS A 62 -6.87 0.30 6.73
CA LYS A 62 -8.11 -0.28 7.27
C LYS A 62 -8.88 -1.09 6.22
N ALA A 63 -8.88 -0.64 4.96
CA ALA A 63 -9.50 -1.37 3.87
C ALA A 63 -8.77 -2.68 3.59
N ALA A 64 -7.44 -2.69 3.63
CA ALA A 64 -6.65 -3.92 3.48
C ALA A 64 -6.94 -4.93 4.61
N LEU A 65 -6.98 -4.48 5.86
CA LEU A 65 -7.33 -5.34 7.01
C LEU A 65 -8.75 -5.89 6.90
N ALA A 66 -9.73 -5.04 6.57
CA ALA A 66 -11.11 -5.48 6.37
C ALA A 66 -11.20 -6.52 5.24
N LEU A 67 -10.48 -6.28 4.15
CA LEU A 67 -10.45 -7.19 3.02
C LEU A 67 -9.87 -8.55 3.40
N GLU A 68 -8.76 -8.58 4.16
CA GLU A 68 -8.16 -9.80 4.68
C GLU A 68 -9.17 -10.64 5.47
N THR A 69 -9.93 -10.01 6.37
CA THR A 69 -10.98 -10.69 7.14
C THR A 69 -12.10 -11.27 6.27
N CYS A 70 -12.38 -10.65 5.10
CA CYS A 70 -13.43 -11.10 4.19
C CYS A 70 -12.99 -12.22 3.23
N ILE A 71 -11.69 -12.52 3.09
CA ILE A 71 -11.21 -13.49 2.08
C ILE A 71 -11.86 -14.86 2.26
N ALA A 72 -11.94 -15.37 3.50
CA ALA A 72 -12.52 -16.69 3.78
C ALA A 72 -14.02 -16.76 3.42
N GLU A 73 -14.75 -15.68 3.68
CA GLU A 73 -16.16 -15.59 3.32
C GLU A 73 -16.35 -15.49 1.79
N MET A 74 -15.52 -14.70 1.11
CA MET A 74 -15.53 -14.63 -0.36
C MET A 74 -15.31 -16.01 -0.99
N VAL A 75 -14.34 -16.79 -0.51
CA VAL A 75 -14.09 -18.16 -0.97
C VAL A 75 -15.33 -19.05 -0.76
N THR A 76 -15.98 -18.92 0.39
CA THR A 76 -17.21 -19.68 0.70
C THR A 76 -18.32 -19.34 -0.29
N GLN A 77 -18.53 -18.05 -0.58
CA GLN A 77 -19.55 -17.58 -1.53
C GLN A 77 -19.27 -17.98 -2.98
N VAL A 78 -18.00 -18.11 -3.38
CA VAL A 78 -17.62 -18.63 -4.70
C VAL A 78 -18.01 -20.10 -4.87
N HIS A 79 -17.98 -20.91 -3.80
CA HIS A 79 -18.34 -22.32 -3.88
C HIS A 79 -19.84 -22.58 -3.65
N ASN A 80 -20.58 -21.61 -3.13
CA ASN A 80 -22.02 -21.73 -2.92
C ASN A 80 -22.76 -21.85 -4.28
N ARG A 81 -23.60 -22.87 -4.43
CA ARG A 81 -24.39 -23.10 -5.66
C ARG A 81 -25.61 -22.21 -5.77
N GLU A 82 -26.07 -21.64 -4.67
CA GLU A 82 -27.19 -20.70 -4.63
C GLU A 82 -26.78 -19.29 -5.08
N THR A 83 -25.49 -18.96 -4.96
CA THR A 83 -24.96 -17.68 -5.42
C THR A 83 -25.02 -17.61 -6.95
N PRO A 84 -25.62 -16.55 -7.54
CA PRO A 84 -25.69 -16.40 -8.99
C PRO A 84 -24.31 -16.49 -9.65
N LEU A 85 -24.22 -17.15 -10.81
CA LEU A 85 -22.95 -17.37 -11.51
C LEU A 85 -22.18 -16.07 -11.77
N ALA A 86 -22.88 -14.98 -12.12
CA ALA A 86 -22.28 -13.67 -12.33
C ALA A 86 -21.63 -13.10 -11.05
N ALA A 87 -22.26 -13.28 -9.89
CA ALA A 87 -21.70 -12.83 -8.61
C ALA A 87 -20.46 -13.64 -8.22
N ARG A 88 -20.47 -14.96 -8.48
CA ARG A 88 -19.29 -15.82 -8.26
C ARG A 88 -18.12 -15.42 -9.15
N ALA A 89 -18.38 -15.16 -10.44
CA ALA A 89 -17.36 -14.69 -11.38
C ALA A 89 -16.77 -13.34 -10.92
N ALA A 90 -17.61 -12.40 -10.45
CA ALA A 90 -17.15 -11.12 -9.94
C ALA A 90 -16.25 -11.27 -8.70
N LEU A 91 -16.60 -12.16 -7.76
CA LEU A 91 -15.77 -12.46 -6.59
C LEU A 91 -14.42 -13.07 -6.98
N VAL A 92 -14.40 -14.02 -7.94
CA VAL A 92 -13.14 -14.61 -8.43
C VAL A 92 -12.25 -13.54 -9.07
N THR A 93 -12.80 -12.65 -9.89
CA THR A 93 -12.06 -11.53 -10.47
C THR A 93 -11.53 -10.57 -9.40
N ALA A 94 -12.36 -10.23 -8.40
CA ALA A 94 -11.93 -9.38 -7.29
C ALA A 94 -10.77 -10.02 -6.51
N MET A 95 -10.86 -11.31 -6.20
CA MET A 95 -9.77 -12.06 -5.57
C MET A 95 -8.51 -12.09 -6.43
N GLY A 96 -8.65 -12.25 -7.75
CA GLY A 96 -7.53 -12.17 -8.70
C GLY A 96 -6.82 -10.81 -8.68
N LYS A 97 -7.57 -9.70 -8.60
CA LYS A 97 -7.02 -8.35 -8.44
C LYS A 97 -6.23 -8.19 -7.14
N ILE A 98 -6.78 -8.69 -6.05
CA ILE A 98 -6.17 -8.61 -4.71
C ILE A 98 -4.87 -9.40 -4.66
N ALA A 99 -4.86 -10.58 -5.29
CA ALA A 99 -3.68 -11.45 -5.38
C ALA A 99 -2.66 -11.00 -6.44
N GLY A 100 -2.91 -9.90 -7.16
CA GLY A 100 -2.02 -9.42 -8.23
C GLY A 100 -1.95 -10.36 -9.44
N LEU A 101 -2.96 -11.21 -9.64
CA LEU A 101 -3.02 -12.19 -10.72
C LEU A 101 -3.59 -11.61 -12.02
N GLU A 102 -4.20 -10.42 -11.98
CA GLU A 102 -4.54 -9.70 -13.20
C GLU A 102 -3.26 -9.23 -13.90
N LYS A 103 -3.09 -9.66 -15.15
CA LYS A 103 -2.17 -8.98 -16.06
C LYS A 103 -2.70 -7.57 -16.24
N GLN A 104 -1.86 -6.57 -15.95
CA GLN A 104 -2.12 -5.22 -16.41
C GLN A 104 -2.43 -5.31 -17.91
N PRO A 105 -3.55 -4.74 -18.39
CA PRO A 105 -3.74 -4.63 -19.83
C PRO A 105 -2.51 -3.91 -20.37
N GLU A 106 -1.72 -4.62 -21.18
CA GLU A 106 -0.62 -4.01 -21.91
C GLU A 106 -1.21 -2.78 -22.58
N GLN A 107 -0.63 -1.62 -22.28
CA GLN A 107 -1.02 -0.36 -22.88
C GLN A 107 -1.00 -0.58 -24.39
N GLN A 108 -2.20 -0.68 -24.97
CA GLN A 108 -2.34 -0.81 -26.41
C GLN A 108 -1.82 0.50 -26.97
N ASN A 109 -0.58 0.46 -27.49
CA ASN A 109 0.15 1.61 -27.96
C ASN A 109 -0.44 2.04 -29.31
N THR A 110 -1.65 2.60 -29.30
CA THR A 110 -2.25 3.30 -30.42
C THR A 110 -1.60 4.68 -30.53
N GLY A 111 -0.43 4.71 -31.18
CA GLY A 111 0.28 5.94 -31.52
C GLY A 111 1.78 5.78 -31.42
N GLY A 112 2.44 5.49 -32.54
CA GLY A 112 3.89 5.37 -32.63
C GLY A 112 4.60 6.68 -32.29
N GLY A 113 5.11 6.77 -31.07
CA GLY A 113 5.99 7.83 -30.60
C GLY A 113 6.67 7.37 -29.31
N PHE A 114 7.99 7.55 -29.21
CA PHE A 114 8.75 7.19 -28.02
C PHE A 114 8.68 8.34 -27.01
N LYS A 115 8.02 8.12 -25.87
CA LYS A 115 7.96 9.09 -24.77
C LYS A 115 8.95 8.72 -23.67
N VAL A 116 10.03 9.48 -23.54
CA VAL A 116 10.93 9.38 -22.38
C VAL A 116 10.46 10.35 -21.31
N THR A 117 10.12 9.84 -20.13
CA THR A 117 9.89 10.67 -18.94
C THR A 117 11.08 10.51 -18.00
N ILE A 118 11.92 11.55 -17.90
CA ILE A 118 13.09 11.55 -17.02
C ILE A 118 12.72 12.29 -15.73
N ASN A 119 12.63 11.56 -14.62
CA ASN A 119 12.44 12.15 -13.30
C ASN A 119 13.81 12.48 -12.68
N LEU A 120 14.16 13.76 -12.63
CA LEU A 120 15.49 14.26 -12.23
C LEU A 120 15.63 14.54 -10.71
N GLY A 121 14.99 13.75 -9.86
CA GLY A 121 15.24 13.71 -8.41
C GLY A 121 14.85 14.95 -7.58
N ASP A 122 14.47 16.08 -8.18
CA ASP A 122 13.98 17.28 -7.50
C ASP A 122 12.47 17.43 -7.71
N THR A 123 11.68 17.15 -6.66
CA THR A 123 10.20 17.18 -6.69
C THR A 123 9.60 18.58 -6.79
N THR A 124 10.43 19.62 -6.86
CA THR A 124 9.95 21.01 -6.97
C THR A 124 9.72 21.47 -8.41
N LYS A 125 10.11 20.68 -9.41
CA LYS A 125 9.90 21.02 -10.83
C LYS A 125 9.10 19.93 -11.56
N PRO A 126 8.14 20.31 -12.42
CA PRO A 126 7.39 19.34 -13.21
C PRO A 126 8.33 18.60 -14.18
N PRO A 127 8.04 17.32 -14.50
CA PRO A 127 8.86 16.53 -15.41
C PRO A 127 8.94 17.18 -16.79
N VAL A 128 10.15 17.25 -17.35
CA VAL A 128 10.35 17.76 -18.70
C VAL A 128 9.91 16.69 -19.70
N THR A 129 8.90 17.01 -20.52
CA THR A 129 8.46 16.16 -21.62
C THR A 129 9.11 16.64 -22.91
N ILE A 130 9.88 15.77 -23.57
CA ILE A 130 10.45 16.03 -24.88
C ILE A 130 9.67 15.16 -25.88
N GLU A 131 8.98 15.81 -26.82
CA GLU A 131 8.33 15.15 -27.95
C GLU A 131 9.21 15.38 -29.18
N ALA A 132 9.77 14.30 -29.73
CA ALA A 132 10.53 14.35 -30.97
C ALA A 132 9.61 13.97 -32.14
N PRO A 133 9.52 14.79 -33.21
CA PRO A 133 8.82 14.37 -34.41
C PRO A 133 9.60 13.25 -35.11
N THR A 134 8.88 12.22 -35.56
CA THR A 134 9.44 11.15 -36.38
C THR A 134 9.92 11.74 -37.70
N ILE A 135 11.22 11.61 -37.99
CA ILE A 135 11.78 11.89 -39.31
C ILE A 135 11.72 10.55 -40.06
N GLU A 136 10.80 10.44 -41.01
CA GLU A 136 10.79 9.30 -41.95
C GLU A 136 12.03 9.41 -42.83
N GLY A 137 13.10 8.73 -42.45
CA GLY A 137 14.24 8.52 -43.33
C GLY A 137 13.91 7.43 -44.35
N GLU A 138 13.70 7.81 -45.61
CA GLU A 138 13.79 6.86 -46.72
C GLU A 138 15.18 6.19 -46.68
N ALA A 139 15.19 4.87 -46.51
CA ALA A 139 16.40 4.07 -46.63
C ALA A 139 16.82 4.04 -48.11
N LEU A 140 18.00 4.59 -48.41
CA LEU A 140 18.73 4.38 -49.68
C LEU A 140 19.44 3.02 -49.68
#